data_AF-A0A958RAV6-F1
#
_entry.id   AF-A0A958RAV6-F1
#
_cell.length_a   1.000
_cell.length_b   1.000
_cell.length_c   1.000
_cell.angle_alpha   90.00
_cell.angle_beta   90.00
_cell.angle_gamma   90.00
#
_symmetry.space_group_name_H-M   'P 1'
#
loop_
_entity.id
_entity.type
_entity.pdbx_description
1 polymer ?
#
loop_
_entity_poly.entity_id
_entity_poly.type
_entity_poly.pdbx_seq_one_letter_code
_entity_poly.pdbx_strand_id
1 'polypeptide(L)'
;MGKKTGVWLDRKAAYVVTLRNEGHRLKIIPSEIDFRTREEGEGKDYMRFGNQYGTKEKAKEAKLEQQLRSYYKRVISALRGADEVYIFGPAEAKNELHKTISAQP
;
A
#
# COMPACT_ATOMS: atom_id res chain seq x y z
N MET A 1 -5.98 -26.63 15.04
CA MET A 1 -5.16 -25.42 15.29
C MET A 1 -5.52 -24.39 14.24
N GLY A 2 -5.88 -23.17 14.65
CA GLY A 2 -6.24 -22.11 13.71
C GLY A 2 -5.02 -21.61 12.93
N LYS A 3 -5.26 -21.18 11.69
CA LYS A 3 -4.25 -20.56 10.81
C LYS A 3 -4.01 -19.12 11.27
N LYS A 4 -2.96 -18.93 12.06
CA LYS A 4 -2.50 -17.62 12.52
C LYS A 4 -1.62 -16.96 11.46
N THR A 5 -1.96 -15.73 11.08
CA THR A 5 -1.21 -14.98 10.07
C THR A 5 -0.81 -13.61 10.62
N GLY A 6 0.47 -13.30 10.58
CA GLY A 6 0.99 -11.95 10.82
C GLY A 6 1.29 -11.24 9.50
N VAL A 7 1.09 -9.93 9.46
CA VAL A 7 1.56 -9.08 8.36
C VAL A 7 2.29 -7.87 8.91
N TRP A 8 3.51 -7.66 8.45
CA TRP A 8 4.20 -6.38 8.58
C TRP A 8 4.09 -5.64 7.25
N LEU A 9 3.68 -4.37 7.26
CA LEU A 9 3.54 -3.60 6.02
C LEU A 9 4.02 -2.16 6.19
N ASP A 10 4.55 -1.60 5.11
CA ASP A 10 4.70 -0.17 4.89
C ASP A 10 4.08 0.20 3.52
N ARG A 11 4.32 1.43 3.05
CA ARG A 11 3.88 1.85 1.70
C ARG A 11 4.68 1.16 0.58
N LYS A 12 5.85 0.59 0.85
CA LYS A 12 6.74 -0.04 -0.16
C LYS A 12 6.46 -1.53 -0.34
N ALA A 13 6.21 -2.28 0.73
CA ALA A 13 5.98 -3.72 0.69
C ALA A 13 5.28 -4.23 1.96
N ALA A 14 4.63 -5.38 1.82
CA ALA A 14 4.05 -6.15 2.91
C ALA A 14 4.71 -7.53 2.99
N TYR A 15 5.00 -7.96 4.21
CA TYR A 15 5.60 -9.24 4.56
C TYR A 15 4.56 -10.01 5.37
N VAL A 16 3.98 -11.03 4.76
CA VAL A 16 2.94 -11.88 5.34
C VAL A 16 3.58 -13.18 5.82
N VAL A 17 3.47 -13.45 7.12
CA VAL A 17 3.93 -14.68 7.77
C VAL A 17 2.73 -15.50 8.19
N THR A 18 2.57 -16.70 7.65
CA THR A 18 1.53 -17.64 8.08
C THR A 18 2.16 -18.78 8.87
N LEU A 19 1.69 -19.00 10.09
CA LEU A 19 2.08 -20.14 10.93
C LEU A 19 1.21 -21.36 10.59
N ARG A 20 1.85 -22.51 10.43
CA ARG A 20 1.24 -23.84 10.28
C ARG A 20 1.84 -24.77 11.33
N ASN A 21 1.18 -25.90 11.59
CA ASN A 21 1.55 -26.85 12.65
C ASN A 21 3.04 -27.24 12.66
N GLU A 22 3.69 -27.29 11.50
CA GLU A 22 5.08 -27.75 11.35
C GLU A 22 5.99 -26.72 10.64
N GLY A 23 5.59 -25.44 10.56
CA GLY A 23 6.45 -24.43 9.95
C GLY A 23 5.80 -23.07 9.71
N HIS A 24 6.56 -22.18 9.07
CA HIS A 24 6.09 -20.85 8.68
C HIS A 24 6.20 -20.66 7.16
N ARG A 25 5.26 -19.91 6.58
CA ARG A 25 5.33 -19.46 5.19
C ARG A 25 5.46 -17.95 5.17
N LEU A 26 6.52 -17.44 4.54
CA LEU A 26 6.70 -16.02 4.25
C LEU A 26 6.22 -15.72 2.82
N LYS A 27 5.44 -14.66 2.65
CA LYS A 27 5.05 -14.11 1.35
C LYS A 27 5.32 -12.61 1.36
N ILE A 28 6.06 -12.14 0.36
CA ILE A 28 6.37 -10.72 0.18
C ILE A 28 5.46 -10.18 -0.93
N ILE A 29 4.81 -9.04 -0.68
CA ILE A 29 3.92 -8.35 -1.61
C ILE A 29 4.48 -6.93 -1.80
N PRO A 30 5.20 -6.63 -2.89
CA PRO A 30 5.66 -5.28 -3.18
C PRO A 30 4.47 -4.37 -3.51
N SER A 31 4.55 -3.08 -3.16
CA SER A 31 3.44 -2.16 -3.43
C SER A 31 3.26 -1.79 -4.89
N GLU A 32 4.33 -1.93 -5.69
CA GLU A 32 4.37 -1.52 -7.11
C GLU A 32 4.02 -0.04 -7.32
N ILE A 33 4.10 0.74 -6.25
CA ILE A 33 3.95 2.20 -6.30
C ILE A 33 5.25 2.76 -6.82
N ASP A 34 5.13 3.62 -7.83
CA ASP A 34 6.27 4.35 -8.35
C ASP A 34 6.57 5.53 -7.41
N PHE A 35 7.49 5.31 -6.47
CA PHE A 35 7.96 6.36 -5.56
C PHE A 35 8.97 7.31 -6.23
N ARG A 36 9.43 7.01 -7.45
CA ARG A 36 10.39 7.85 -8.16
C ARG A 36 9.62 8.88 -8.97
N THR A 37 9.27 9.99 -8.33
CA THR A 37 9.03 11.23 -9.05
C THR A 37 10.38 11.72 -9.56
N ARG A 38 10.88 11.17 -10.67
CA ARG A 38 11.93 11.87 -11.42
C ARG A 38 11.24 13.06 -12.06
N GLU A 39 11.36 14.22 -11.44
CA GLU A 39 11.10 15.49 -12.12
C GLU A 39 12.23 15.64 -13.14
N GLU A 40 12.10 14.99 -14.31
CA GLU A 40 13.03 15.23 -15.41
C GLU A 40 12.78 16.65 -15.93
N GLY A 41 13.59 17.57 -15.41
CA GLY A 41 13.68 18.94 -15.88
C GLY A 41 13.33 19.97 -14.81
N GLU A 42 14.28 20.24 -13.91
CA GLU A 42 14.49 21.61 -13.41
C GLU A 42 15.05 22.50 -14.55
N GLY A 43 14.37 22.46 -15.71
CA GLY A 43 14.64 23.30 -16.85
C GLY A 43 13.81 24.57 -16.72
N LYS A 44 14.15 25.43 -15.76
CA LYS A 44 13.63 26.80 -15.62
C LYS A 44 12.12 26.93 -15.87
N ASP A 45 11.31 26.62 -14.86
CA ASP A 45 9.85 26.82 -14.87
C ASP A 45 9.45 28.31 -14.69
N TYR A 46 10.17 29.21 -15.36
CA TYR A 46 9.74 30.59 -15.59
C TYR A 46 9.01 30.67 -16.92
N MET A 47 7.93 29.90 -17.12
CA MET A 47 6.99 30.27 -18.18
C MET A 47 5.56 29.73 -18.00
N ARG A 48 4.64 30.71 -17.96
CA ARG A 48 3.20 30.66 -18.25
C ARG A 48 2.25 30.34 -17.08
N PHE A 49 1.81 31.45 -16.49
CA PHE A 49 0.56 31.67 -15.77
C PHE A 49 -0.64 30.84 -16.28
N GLY A 50 -1.36 30.20 -15.35
CA GLY A 50 -2.77 29.79 -15.52
C GLY A 50 -3.08 28.35 -15.11
N ASN A 51 -3.86 28.18 -14.03
CA ASN A 51 -4.73 27.05 -13.61
C ASN A 51 -4.32 25.57 -13.81
N GLN A 52 -3.18 25.25 -14.41
CA GLN A 52 -2.83 23.89 -14.86
C GLN A 52 -1.95 23.13 -13.85
N TYR A 53 -1.27 23.83 -12.94
CA TYR A 53 -0.47 23.22 -11.88
C TYR A 53 -1.34 22.35 -10.95
N GLY A 54 -2.46 22.89 -10.46
CA GLY A 54 -3.38 22.14 -9.60
C GLY A 54 -4.01 20.91 -10.26
N THR A 55 -4.16 20.88 -11.58
CA THR A 55 -4.74 19.74 -12.31
C THR A 55 -3.74 18.59 -12.43
N LYS A 56 -2.46 18.89 -12.66
CA LYS A 56 -1.39 17.87 -12.73
C LYS A 56 -1.10 17.25 -11.36
N GLU A 57 -1.10 18.05 -10.30
CA GLU A 57 -0.93 17.56 -8.92
C GLU A 57 -2.09 16.63 -8.51
N LYS A 58 -3.34 17.04 -8.73
CA LYS A 58 -4.53 16.22 -8.45
C LYS A 58 -4.51 14.88 -9.20
N ALA A 59 -4.07 14.87 -10.46
CA ALA A 59 -3.96 13.65 -11.25
C ALA A 59 -2.87 12.71 -10.70
N LYS A 60 -1.72 13.24 -10.27
CA LYS A 60 -0.66 12.46 -9.61
C LYS A 60 -1.16 11.85 -8.29
N GLU A 61 -1.87 12.63 -7.48
CA GLU A 61 -2.43 12.20 -6.20
C GLU A 61 -3.48 11.09 -6.37
N ALA A 62 -4.43 11.27 -7.30
CA ALA A 62 -5.45 10.26 -7.60
C ALA A 62 -4.84 8.93 -8.07
N LYS A 63 -3.77 8.99 -8.89
CA LYS A 63 -3.03 7.81 -9.33
C LYS A 63 -2.36 7.09 -8.16
N LEU A 64 -1.71 7.82 -7.26
CA LEU A 64 -1.09 7.27 -6.06
C LEU A 64 -2.12 6.60 -5.16
N GLU A 65 -3.26 7.23 -4.91
CA GLU A 65 -4.36 6.64 -4.15
C GLU A 65 -4.85 5.33 -4.78
N GLN A 66 -5.03 5.30 -6.10
CA GLN A 66 -5.47 4.10 -6.80
C GLN A 66 -4.45 2.95 -6.66
N GLN A 67 -3.15 3.25 -6.77
CA GLN A 67 -2.08 2.26 -6.59
C GLN A 67 -2.05 1.74 -5.15
N LEU A 68 -2.16 2.61 -4.13
CA LEU A 68 -2.26 2.23 -2.73
C LEU A 68 -3.47 1.32 -2.46
N ARG A 69 -4.66 1.68 -2.98
CA ARG A 69 -5.86 0.85 -2.86
C ARG A 69 -5.68 -0.53 -3.47
N SER A 70 -5.06 -0.61 -4.66
CA SER A 70 -4.77 -1.89 -5.32
C SER A 70 -3.79 -2.74 -4.50
N TYR A 71 -2.73 -2.12 -3.98
CA TYR A 71 -1.77 -2.77 -3.09
C TYR A 71 -2.45 -3.34 -1.84
N TYR A 72 -3.24 -2.55 -1.11
CA TYR A 72 -3.94 -3.04 0.08
C TYR A 72 -4.92 -4.16 -0.23
N LYS A 73 -5.63 -4.13 -1.37
CA LYS A 73 -6.47 -5.25 -1.81
C LYS A 73 -5.67 -6.54 -2.00
N ARG A 74 -4.46 -6.49 -2.58
CA ARG A 74 -3.58 -7.66 -2.72
C ARG A 74 -3.12 -8.20 -1.38
N VAL A 75 -2.81 -7.31 -0.42
CA VAL A 75 -2.47 -7.70 0.96
C VAL A 75 -3.65 -8.39 1.64
N ILE A 76 -4.84 -7.78 1.61
CA ILE A 76 -6.07 -8.35 2.20
C ILE A 76 -6.37 -9.73 1.58
N SER A 77 -6.24 -9.87 0.26
CA SER A 77 -6.43 -11.16 -0.42
C SER A 77 -5.50 -12.24 0.09
N ALA A 78 -4.24 -11.91 0.43
CA ALA A 78 -3.29 -12.86 1.00
C ALA A 78 -3.61 -13.26 2.45
N LEU A 79 -4.38 -12.44 3.17
CA LEU A 79 -4.82 -12.69 4.54
C LEU A 79 -6.12 -13.50 4.61
N ARG A 80 -6.84 -13.66 3.50
CA ARG A 80 -8.11 -14.40 3.47
C ARG A 80 -7.94 -15.84 3.94
N GLY A 81 -8.92 -16.28 4.75
CA GLY A 81 -8.94 -17.62 5.36
C GLY A 81 -7.87 -17.81 6.43
N ALA A 82 -7.45 -16.75 7.12
CA ALA A 82 -6.76 -16.83 8.40
C ALA A 82 -7.81 -16.70 9.51
N ASP A 83 -7.69 -17.51 10.56
CA ASP A 83 -8.61 -17.45 11.72
C ASP A 83 -8.26 -16.26 12.62
N GLU A 84 -6.98 -15.90 12.67
CA GLU A 84 -6.45 -14.74 13.40
C GLU A 84 -5.43 -13.99 12.54
N VAL A 85 -5.55 -12.66 12.52
CA VAL A 85 -4.65 -11.77 11.77
C VAL A 85 -4.02 -10.74 12.70
N TYR A 86 -2.68 -10.68 12.69
CA TYR A 86 -1.90 -9.67 13.41
C TYR A 86 -1.31 -8.67 12.42
N ILE A 87 -1.50 -7.37 12.65
CA ILE A 87 -1.07 -6.31 11.74
C ILE A 87 0.01 -5.46 12.41
N PHE A 88 1.16 -5.35 11.76
CA PHE A 88 2.34 -4.59 12.16
C PHE A 88 2.77 -3.61 11.06
N GLY A 89 3.50 -2.55 11.42
CA GLY A 89 4.02 -1.58 10.45
C GLY A 89 4.13 -0.17 11.02
N PRO A 90 4.69 0.79 10.25
CA PRO A 90 4.66 2.21 10.58
C PRO A 90 3.21 2.69 10.75
N ALA A 91 3.00 3.67 11.64
CA ALA A 91 1.66 4.10 12.06
C ALA A 91 0.75 4.47 10.86
N GLU A 92 1.27 5.18 9.86
CA GLU A 92 0.52 5.58 8.66
C GLU A 92 -0.06 4.36 7.90
N ALA A 93 0.79 3.36 7.62
CA ALA A 93 0.37 2.17 6.87
C ALA A 93 -0.65 1.32 7.64
N LYS A 94 -0.51 1.23 8.97
CA LYS A 94 -1.47 0.54 9.84
C LYS A 94 -2.86 1.21 9.79
N ASN A 95 -2.89 2.54 9.89
CA ASN A 95 -4.13 3.32 9.86
C ASN A 95 -4.82 3.26 8.47
N GLU A 96 -4.05 3.34 7.39
CA GLU A 96 -4.55 3.20 6.01
C GLU A 96 -5.15 1.81 5.74
N LEU A 97 -4.51 0.75 6.24
CA LEU A 97 -5.02 -0.61 6.12
C LEU A 97 -6.33 -0.80 6.91
N HIS A 98 -6.39 -0.30 8.15
CA HIS A 98 -7.61 -0.38 8.97
C HIS A 98 -8.80 0.30 8.28
N LYS A 99 -8.61 1.52 7.73
CA LYS A 99 -9.65 2.21 6.96
C LYS A 99 -10.12 1.39 5.75
N THR A 100 -9.19 0.74 5.05
CA THR A 100 -9.52 -0.08 3.87
C THR A 100 -10.34 -1.31 4.25
N ILE A 101 -10.04 -1.93 5.40
CA ILE A 101 -10.82 -3.06 5.92
C ILE A 101 -12.24 -2.61 6.29
N SER A 102 -12.39 -1.50 7.01
CA SER A 102 -13.72 -0.98 7.40
C SER A 102 -14.57 -0.46 6.23
N ALA A 103 -13.95 -0.12 5.10
CA ALA A 103 -14.64 0.36 3.91
C ALA A 103 -15.09 -0.78 2.97
N GLN A 104 -14.72 -2.04 3.25
CA GLN A 104 -15.28 -3.21 2.58
C GLN A 104 -16.45 -3.76 3.42
N PRO A 105 -17.64 -3.98 2.82
CA PRO A 105 -18.73 -4.69 3.49
C PRO A 105 -18.41 -6.17 3.72
#